data_AF-A0A9D7K7Z7-F1
#
_entry.id   AF-A0A9D7K7Z7-F1
#
_cell.length_a   1.000
_cell.length_b   1.000
_cell.length_c   1.000
_cell.angle_alpha   90.00
_cell.angle_beta   90.00
_cell.angle_gamma   90.00
#
_symmetry.space_group_name_H-M   'P 1'
#
loop_
_entity.id
_entity.type
_entity.pdbx_description
1 polymer ?
#
loop_
_entity_poly.entity_id
_entity_poly.type
_entity_poly.pdbx_seq_one_letter_code
_entity_poly.pdbx_strand_id
1 'polypeptide(L)'
;MPNSIFNDDFRDFLNALNFANVKYVLVGGYSVIFYGYNRVTGDLDLFLEPSEKNYQNLLNACSQFGFPTNVISIEEFINPVETDVFTFGRPPVAIDLMVKLANFTFDEVYHMAHYTDFDGISLKVIHLYHLKVAKKFAGRFKDLDDLQHLP
;
A
#
# COMPACT_ATOMS: atom_id res chain seq x y z
N MET A 1 -10.89 -14.02 -12.52
CA MET A 1 -9.93 -15.00 -13.09
C MET A 1 -9.55 -15.98 -11.99
N PRO A 2 -9.67 -17.30 -12.15
CA PRO A 2 -9.56 -18.25 -11.03
C PRO A 2 -8.18 -18.34 -10.33
N ASN A 3 -7.16 -17.59 -10.77
CA ASN A 3 -5.80 -17.57 -10.21
C ASN A 3 -5.29 -16.15 -9.84
N SER A 4 -6.19 -15.18 -9.61
CA SER A 4 -5.83 -13.82 -9.19
C SER A 4 -5.19 -13.84 -7.80
N ILE A 5 -4.06 -13.15 -7.61
CA ILE A 5 -3.44 -13.01 -6.28
C ILE A 5 -4.19 -11.97 -5.44
N PHE A 6 -4.71 -10.93 -6.10
CA PHE A 6 -5.61 -9.97 -5.47
C PHE A 6 -7.04 -10.50 -5.50
N ASN A 7 -7.77 -10.35 -4.39
CA ASN A 7 -9.22 -10.52 -4.42
C ASN A 7 -9.89 -9.38 -5.22
N ASP A 8 -11.16 -9.55 -5.59
CA ASP A 8 -11.87 -8.60 -6.45
C ASP A 8 -11.94 -7.18 -5.83
N ASP A 9 -12.18 -7.06 -4.51
CA ASP A 9 -12.21 -5.77 -3.81
C ASP A 9 -10.88 -5.01 -3.92
N PHE A 10 -9.75 -5.72 -3.79
CA PHE A 10 -8.41 -5.12 -3.92
C PHE A 10 -8.15 -4.66 -5.36
N ARG A 11 -8.56 -5.45 -6.35
CA ARG A 11 -8.41 -5.09 -7.76
C ARG A 11 -9.23 -3.84 -8.08
N ASP A 12 -10.48 -3.80 -7.65
CA ASP A 12 -11.38 -2.70 -7.88
C ASP A 12 -10.88 -1.42 -7.20
N PHE A 13 -10.36 -1.52 -5.97
CA PHE A 13 -9.76 -0.38 -5.29
C PHE A 13 -8.48 0.12 -5.97
N LEU A 14 -7.56 -0.76 -6.34
CA LEU A 14 -6.34 -0.38 -7.07
C LEU A 14 -6.66 0.28 -8.42
N ASN A 15 -7.68 -0.21 -9.13
CA ASN A 15 -8.16 0.43 -10.37
C ASN A 15 -8.76 1.80 -10.11
N ALA A 16 -9.53 1.98 -9.04
CA ALA A 16 -10.08 3.28 -8.65
C ALA A 16 -8.96 4.29 -8.32
N LEU A 17 -7.92 3.85 -7.60
CA LEU A 17 -6.73 4.67 -7.32
C LEU A 17 -6.02 5.09 -8.62
N ASN A 18 -5.82 4.16 -9.54
CA ASN A 18 -5.20 4.41 -10.84
C ASN A 18 -6.02 5.41 -11.67
N PHE A 19 -7.33 5.21 -11.76
CA PHE A 19 -8.23 6.10 -12.50
C PHE A 19 -8.23 7.53 -11.95
N ALA A 20 -8.22 7.67 -10.61
CA ALA A 20 -8.16 8.95 -9.94
C ALA A 20 -6.74 9.57 -9.90
N ASN A 21 -5.73 8.90 -10.48
CA ASN A 21 -4.32 9.32 -10.47
C ASN A 21 -3.77 9.52 -9.05
N VAL A 22 -4.13 8.62 -8.13
CA VAL A 22 -3.54 8.59 -6.79
C VAL A 22 -2.09 8.14 -6.90
N LYS A 23 -1.18 8.87 -6.28
CA LYS A 23 0.21 8.46 -6.09
C LYS A 23 0.30 7.57 -4.86
N TYR A 24 0.59 6.31 -5.12
CA TYR A 24 0.81 5.30 -4.09
C TYR A 24 1.90 4.31 -4.52
N VAL A 25 2.38 3.53 -3.55
CA VAL A 25 3.29 2.41 -3.74
C VAL A 25 2.72 1.20 -2.99
N LEU A 26 2.60 0.06 -3.65
CA LEU A 26 2.31 -1.21 -3.01
C LEU A 26 3.49 -1.59 -2.09
N VAL A 27 3.19 -1.84 -0.82
CA VAL A 27 4.17 -2.22 0.20
C VAL A 27 3.77 -3.56 0.85
N GLY A 28 4.33 -3.87 2.02
CA GLY A 28 3.84 -4.93 2.87
C GLY A 28 3.85 -6.34 2.27
N GLY A 29 2.84 -7.14 2.59
CA GLY A 29 2.83 -8.59 2.32
C GLY A 29 2.83 -8.95 0.83
N TYR A 30 2.03 -8.26 0.02
CA TYR A 30 2.00 -8.49 -1.43
C TYR A 30 3.32 -8.15 -2.12
N SER A 31 4.05 -7.16 -1.61
CA SER A 31 5.40 -6.84 -2.12
C SER A 31 6.41 -7.95 -1.83
N VAL A 32 6.27 -8.67 -0.71
CA VAL A 32 7.11 -9.83 -0.41
C VAL A 32 6.85 -10.97 -1.42
N ILE A 33 5.59 -11.20 -1.77
CA ILE A 33 5.22 -12.20 -2.78
C ILE A 33 5.74 -11.80 -4.16
N PHE A 34 5.67 -10.51 -4.51
CA PHE A 34 6.25 -9.99 -5.76
C PHE A 34 7.74 -10.31 -5.91
N TYR A 35 8.53 -10.24 -4.81
CA TYR A 35 9.96 -10.59 -4.83
C TYR A 35 10.25 -12.10 -4.74
N GLY A 36 9.23 -12.95 -4.77
CA GLY A 36 9.37 -14.39 -4.93
C GLY A 36 9.23 -15.22 -3.65
N TYR A 37 8.97 -14.61 -2.49
CA TYR A 37 8.64 -15.36 -1.28
C TYR A 37 7.12 -15.60 -1.19
N ASN A 38 6.69 -16.78 -1.62
CA ASN A 38 5.29 -17.18 -1.57
C ASN A 38 4.84 -17.43 -0.13
N ARG A 39 4.01 -16.51 0.39
CA ARG A 39 3.37 -16.58 1.71
C ARG A 39 1.92 -16.12 1.60
N VAL A 40 1.13 -16.40 2.63
CA VAL A 40 -0.24 -15.88 2.73
C VAL A 40 -0.23 -14.43 3.25
N THR A 41 -1.08 -13.59 2.67
CA THR A 41 -1.35 -12.24 3.15
C THR A 41 -2.83 -11.93 2.96
N GLY A 42 -3.45 -11.27 3.95
CA GLY A 42 -4.86 -10.87 3.89
C GLY A 42 -5.06 -9.37 3.69
N ASP A 43 -4.02 -8.57 3.89
CA ASP A 43 -4.14 -7.12 3.93
C ASP A 43 -3.40 -6.52 2.71
N LEU A 44 -4.02 -5.51 2.09
CA LEU A 44 -3.44 -4.70 1.03
C LEU A 44 -2.80 -3.45 1.65
N ASP A 45 -1.47 -3.43 1.76
CA ASP A 45 -0.73 -2.31 2.32
C ASP A 45 -0.28 -1.32 1.22
N LEU A 46 -0.70 -0.07 1.30
CA LEU A 46 -0.36 0.99 0.34
C LEU A 46 0.30 2.19 1.05
N PHE A 47 1.44 2.65 0.54
CA PHE A 47 2.09 3.88 1.00
C PHE A 47 1.73 5.04 0.05
N LEU A 48 1.18 6.13 0.58
CA LEU A 48 0.59 7.25 -0.17
C LEU A 48 1.42 8.53 -0.04
N GLU A 49 1.41 9.37 -1.08
CA GLU A 49 2.00 10.71 -1.01
C GLU A 49 1.16 11.59 -0.06
N PRO A 50 1.74 12.14 1.02
CA PRO A 50 1.02 13.02 1.95
C PRO A 50 0.93 14.45 1.41
N SER A 51 0.18 14.63 0.31
CA SER A 51 -0.06 15.93 -0.30
C SER A 51 -1.54 16.24 -0.43
N GLU A 52 -1.92 17.52 -0.37
CA GLU A 52 -3.31 17.94 -0.56
C GLU A 52 -3.89 17.49 -1.90
N LYS A 53 -3.08 17.56 -2.97
CA LYS A 53 -3.48 17.08 -4.29
C LYS A 53 -3.78 15.57 -4.28
N ASN A 54 -2.89 14.78 -3.67
CA ASN A 54 -3.06 13.34 -3.62
C ASN A 54 -4.23 12.93 -2.70
N TYR A 55 -4.46 13.68 -1.63
CA TYR A 55 -5.63 13.54 -0.78
C TYR A 55 -6.93 13.72 -1.57
N GLN A 56 -7.05 14.77 -2.39
CA GLN A 56 -8.23 14.96 -3.24
C GLN A 56 -8.41 13.83 -4.26
N ASN A 57 -7.33 13.34 -4.85
CA ASN A 57 -7.38 12.18 -5.74
C ASN A 57 -7.84 10.92 -4.99
N LEU A 58 -7.36 10.70 -3.76
CA LEU A 58 -7.77 9.60 -2.91
C LEU A 58 -9.27 9.67 -2.57
N LEU A 59 -9.79 10.85 -2.24
CA LEU A 59 -11.22 11.05 -1.99
C LEU A 59 -12.07 10.66 -3.21
N ASN A 60 -11.61 11.01 -4.42
CA ASN A 60 -12.27 10.63 -5.67
C ASN A 60 -12.25 9.10 -5.88
N ALA A 61 -11.11 8.45 -5.66
CA ALA A 61 -10.99 6.99 -5.76
C ALA A 61 -11.90 6.27 -4.75
N CYS A 62 -11.88 6.70 -3.50
CA CYS A 62 -12.73 6.15 -2.45
C CYS A 62 -14.22 6.33 -2.77
N SER A 63 -14.62 7.51 -3.29
CA SER A 63 -16.00 7.74 -3.70
C SER A 63 -16.44 6.82 -4.84
N GLN A 64 -15.56 6.52 -5.81
CA GLN A 64 -15.84 5.59 -6.90
C GLN A 64 -15.94 4.15 -6.42
N PHE A 65 -15.09 3.76 -5.46
CA PHE A 65 -15.10 2.43 -4.87
C PHE A 65 -16.27 2.20 -3.90
N GLY A 66 -16.87 3.28 -3.37
CA GLY A 66 -17.95 3.22 -2.37
C GLY A 66 -17.45 3.26 -0.92
N PHE A 67 -16.23 3.74 -0.69
CA PHE A 67 -15.67 3.91 0.65
C PHE A 67 -16.09 5.21 1.33
N PRO A 68 -16.48 5.17 2.62
CA PRO A 68 -16.74 6.36 3.40
C PRO A 68 -15.42 7.09 3.67
N THR A 69 -15.27 8.29 3.13
CA THR A 69 -14.03 9.09 3.24
C THR A 69 -13.99 10.03 4.43
N ASN A 70 -15.10 10.17 5.16
CA ASN A 70 -15.21 11.02 6.34
C ASN A 70 -14.32 10.57 7.52
N VAL A 71 -13.59 9.46 7.38
CA VAL A 71 -12.71 8.88 8.40
C VAL A 71 -11.23 9.25 8.20
N ILE A 72 -10.87 9.86 7.06
CA ILE A 72 -9.50 10.36 6.83
C ILE A 72 -9.59 11.89 6.90
N SER A 73 -9.01 12.50 7.94
CA SER A 73 -8.87 13.96 7.95
C SER A 73 -7.72 14.39 7.04
N ILE A 74 -7.85 15.55 6.40
CA ILE A 74 -6.75 16.10 5.58
C ILE A 74 -5.55 16.43 6.45
N GLU A 75 -5.78 16.88 7.69
CA GLU A 75 -4.74 17.22 8.64
C GLU A 75 -3.89 15.99 9.01
N GLU A 76 -4.52 14.86 9.36
CA GLU A 76 -3.81 13.61 9.66
C GLU A 76 -3.15 13.01 8.41
N PHE A 77 -3.76 13.17 7.24
CA PHE A 77 -3.19 12.67 6.00
C PHE A 77 -1.89 13.39 5.61
N ILE A 78 -1.85 14.73 5.72
CA ILE A 78 -0.68 15.54 5.32
C ILE A 78 0.36 15.56 6.45
N ASN A 79 -0.08 15.69 7.70
CA ASN A 79 0.79 15.82 8.87
C ASN A 79 0.37 14.83 9.96
N PRO A 80 0.60 13.53 9.76
CA PRO A 80 0.20 12.49 10.72
C PRO A 80 0.91 12.67 12.06
N VAL A 81 0.15 13.03 13.10
CA VAL A 81 0.65 13.13 14.49
C VAL A 81 0.39 11.83 15.25
N GLU A 82 -0.88 11.40 15.29
CA GLU A 82 -1.32 10.23 16.06
C GLU A 82 -1.60 9.01 15.18
N THR A 83 -2.18 9.24 14.00
CA THR A 83 -2.59 8.21 13.04
C THR A 83 -1.78 8.36 11.76
N ASP A 84 -1.04 7.32 11.38
CA ASP A 84 -0.29 7.26 10.13
C ASP A 84 -0.72 6.10 9.21
N VAL A 85 -1.70 5.31 9.65
CA VAL A 85 -2.34 4.24 8.90
C VAL A 85 -3.87 4.34 9.03
N PHE A 86 -4.57 4.34 7.90
CA PHE A 86 -6.02 4.29 7.83
C PHE A 86 -6.45 2.93 7.30
N THR A 87 -7.02 2.10 8.19
CA THR A 87 -7.46 0.74 7.87
C THR A 87 -8.93 0.70 7.49
N PHE A 88 -9.23 0.06 6.35
CA PHE A 88 -10.59 -0.20 5.88
C PHE A 88 -10.83 -1.70 5.79
N GLY A 89 -12.04 -2.13 6.14
CA GLY A 89 -12.41 -3.55 6.16
C GLY A 89 -11.91 -4.27 7.40
N ARG A 90 -11.72 -5.59 7.30
CA ARG A 90 -11.22 -6.43 8.39
C ARG A 90 -10.51 -7.66 7.82
N PRO A 91 -9.48 -8.19 8.47
CA PRO A 91 -8.83 -9.41 8.02
C PRO A 91 -9.85 -10.54 7.75
N PRO A 92 -9.69 -11.33 6.67
CA PRO A 92 -8.56 -11.33 5.74
C PRO A 92 -8.75 -10.43 4.51
N VAL A 93 -9.59 -9.40 4.58
CA VAL A 93 -9.80 -8.41 3.52
C VAL A 93 -9.76 -7.01 4.15
N ALA A 94 -8.55 -6.54 4.42
CA ALA A 94 -8.30 -5.18 4.89
C ALA A 94 -7.42 -4.41 3.90
N ILE A 95 -7.64 -3.10 3.83
CA ILE A 95 -6.83 -2.17 3.06
C ILE A 95 -6.22 -1.18 4.05
N ASP A 96 -4.90 -1.15 4.12
CA ASP A 96 -4.13 -0.25 4.96
C ASP A 96 -3.53 0.87 4.11
N LEU A 97 -3.99 2.09 4.35
CA LEU A 97 -3.49 3.30 3.69
C LEU A 97 -2.51 4.01 4.62
N MET A 98 -1.23 3.97 4.28
CA MET A 98 -0.14 4.50 5.11
C MET A 98 0.38 5.82 4.55
N VAL A 99 0.68 6.78 5.42
CA VAL A 99 1.34 8.06 5.06
C VAL A 99 2.73 8.22 5.67
N LYS A 100 3.17 7.23 6.46
CA LYS A 100 4.55 7.06 6.92
C LYS A 100 5.05 5.66 6.62
N LEU A 101 6.35 5.54 6.31
CA LEU A 101 7.00 4.25 6.10
C LEU A 101 8.44 4.27 6.62
N ALA A 102 8.64 3.65 7.79
CA ALA A 102 9.91 3.66 8.50
C ALA A 102 10.46 5.10 8.61
N ASN A 103 11.69 5.33 8.14
CA ASN A 103 12.34 6.64 8.13
C ASN A 103 12.46 7.24 6.72
N PHE A 104 11.64 6.79 5.77
CA PHE A 104 11.67 7.27 4.39
C PHE A 104 10.61 8.33 4.12
N THR A 105 10.96 9.25 3.23
CA THR A 105 10.00 10.12 2.55
C THR A 105 9.27 9.35 1.44
N PHE A 106 8.10 9.85 1.04
CA PHE A 106 7.37 9.27 -0.08
C PHE A 106 8.20 9.28 -1.38
N ASP A 107 8.87 10.40 -1.67
CA ASP A 107 9.65 10.56 -2.89
C ASP A 107 10.81 9.56 -2.99
N GLU A 108 11.54 9.32 -1.90
CA GLU A 108 12.63 8.32 -1.88
C GLU A 108 12.12 6.93 -2.28
N VAL A 109 10.99 6.52 -1.72
CA VAL A 109 10.39 5.20 -2.00
C VAL A 109 9.82 5.17 -3.42
N TYR A 110 9.09 6.20 -3.82
CA TYR A 110 8.37 6.27 -5.09
C TYR A 110 9.30 6.29 -6.30
N HIS A 111 10.44 7.00 -6.21
CA HIS A 111 11.42 7.08 -7.30
C HIS A 111 12.11 5.74 -7.56
N MET A 112 12.42 4.97 -6.52
CA MET A 112 13.05 3.65 -6.68
C MET A 112 12.05 2.52 -6.91
N ALA A 113 10.76 2.72 -6.63
CA ALA A 113 9.73 1.71 -6.80
C ALA A 113 9.61 1.23 -8.26
N HIS A 114 9.48 -0.09 -8.42
CA HIS A 114 9.33 -0.74 -9.72
C HIS A 114 7.92 -0.51 -10.26
N TYR A 115 7.81 0.13 -11.42
CA TYR A 115 6.56 0.18 -12.15
C TYR A 115 6.40 -1.14 -12.92
N THR A 116 5.32 -1.86 -12.67
CA THR A 116 5.10 -3.21 -13.21
C THR A 116 3.61 -3.47 -13.39
N ASP A 117 3.30 -4.44 -14.25
CA ASP A 117 2.02 -5.15 -14.17
C ASP A 117 2.14 -6.21 -13.08
N PHE A 118 1.25 -6.18 -12.10
CA PHE A 118 1.13 -7.22 -11.08
C PHE A 118 -0.31 -7.71 -11.08
N ASP A 119 -0.50 -8.96 -11.54
CA ASP A 119 -1.81 -9.60 -11.63
C ASP A 119 -2.82 -8.81 -12.52
N GLY A 120 -2.33 -8.23 -13.61
CA GLY A 120 -3.13 -7.42 -14.54
C GLY A 120 -3.46 -6.02 -14.04
N ILE A 121 -2.81 -5.56 -12.97
CA ILE A 121 -2.92 -4.19 -12.45
C ILE A 121 -1.56 -3.50 -12.62
N SER A 122 -1.53 -2.40 -13.36
CA SER A 122 -0.33 -1.55 -13.46
C SER A 122 -0.19 -0.68 -12.21
N LEU A 123 0.89 -0.88 -11.45
CA LEU A 123 1.15 -0.16 -10.19
C LEU A 123 2.65 -0.06 -9.89
N LYS A 124 3.00 0.70 -8.86
CA LYS A 124 4.36 0.73 -8.32
C LYS A 124 4.50 -0.23 -7.14
N VAL A 125 5.48 -1.13 -7.19
CA VAL A 125 5.87 -1.98 -6.06
C VAL A 125 7.14 -1.42 -5.42
N ILE A 126 7.15 -1.33 -4.10
CA ILE A 126 8.30 -0.84 -3.33
C ILE A 126 9.60 -1.55 -3.72
N HIS A 127 10.69 -0.79 -3.83
CA HIS A 127 12.02 -1.36 -4.09
C HIS A 127 12.47 -2.29 -2.94
N LEU A 128 13.15 -3.38 -3.27
CA LEU A 128 13.58 -4.42 -2.32
C LEU A 128 14.35 -3.87 -1.11
N TYR A 129 15.24 -2.91 -1.35
CA TYR A 129 15.97 -2.20 -0.29
C TYR A 129 15.02 -1.55 0.73
N HIS A 130 14.06 -0.76 0.27
CA HIS A 130 13.09 -0.08 1.14
C HIS A 130 12.19 -1.07 1.85
N LEU A 131 11.77 -2.15 1.17
CA LEU A 131 10.99 -3.23 1.77
C LEU A 131 11.73 -3.88 2.95
N LYS A 132 13.01 -4.24 2.76
CA LYS A 132 13.83 -4.85 3.82
C LYS A 132 13.99 -3.91 5.01
N VAL A 133 14.24 -2.63 4.78
CA VAL A 133 14.35 -1.65 5.87
C VAL A 133 13.02 -1.48 6.61
N ALA A 134 11.90 -1.34 5.89
CA ALA A 134 10.57 -1.22 6.48
C ALA A 134 10.18 -2.45 7.31
N LYS A 135 10.47 -3.66 6.82
CA LYS A 135 10.25 -4.91 7.55
C LYS A 135 11.08 -4.99 8.83
N LYS A 136 12.36 -4.64 8.75
CA LYS A 136 13.24 -4.59 9.92
C LYS A 136 12.78 -3.56 10.95
N PHE A 137 12.30 -2.40 10.49
CA PHE A 137 11.75 -1.35 11.36
C PHE A 137 10.47 -1.79 12.07
N ALA A 138 9.55 -2.46 11.37
CA ALA A 138 8.31 -2.98 11.94
C ALA A 138 8.56 -4.08 12.98
N GLY A 139 9.55 -4.95 12.75
CA GLY A 139 10.07 -5.89 13.75
C GLY A 139 9.11 -6.98 14.26
N ARG A 140 7.90 -7.11 13.70
CA ARG A 140 6.97 -8.20 14.05
C ARG A 140 7.56 -9.53 13.61
N PHE A 141 7.20 -10.63 14.28
CA PHE A 141 7.71 -11.97 13.95
C PHE A 141 7.61 -12.31 12.46
N LYS A 142 6.46 -12.02 11.83
CA LYS A 142 6.26 -12.24 10.39
C LYS A 142 7.18 -11.39 9.50
N ASP A 143 7.50 -10.16 9.92
CA ASP A 143 8.36 -9.28 9.13
C ASP A 143 9.83 -9.72 9.22
N LEU A 144 10.24 -10.26 10.37
CA LEU A 144 11.57 -10.87 10.52
C LEU A 144 11.72 -12.16 9.74
N ASP A 145 10.66 -12.97 9.64
CA ASP A 145 10.61 -14.16 8.79
C ASP A 145 10.71 -13.79 7.30
N ASP A 146 9.97 -12.76 6.85
CA ASP A 146 10.04 -12.26 5.48
C ASP A 146 11.49 -11.88 5.10
N LEU A 147 12.25 -11.26 6.02
CA LEU A 147 13.65 -10.87 5.78
C LEU A 147 14.60 -12.05 5.52
N GLN A 148 14.27 -13.25 6.01
CA GLN A 148 15.10 -14.44 5.78
C GLN A 148 14.92 -15.03 4.38
N HIS A 149 13.80 -14.71 3.72
CA HIS A 149 13.41 -15.30 2.44
C HIS A 149 13.49 -14.31 1.27
N LEU A 150 13.52 -13.01 1.55
CA LEU A 150 13.74 -11.98 0.53
C LEU A 150 15.18 -12.07 -0.04
N PRO A 151 15.35 -11.98 -1.38
CA PRO A 151 16.65 -12.10 -2.04
C PRO A 151 17.64 -11.03 -1.60
#